data_AF-A0A3Q7ENI1-F1
#
_entry.id   AF-A0A3Q7ENI1-F1
#
_cell.length_a   1.000
_cell.length_b   1.000
_cell.length_c   1.000
_cell.angle_alpha   90.00
_cell.angle_beta   90.00
_cell.angle_gamma   90.00
#
_symmetry.space_group_name_H-M   'P 1'
#
loop_
_entity.id
_entity.type
_entity.pdbx_description
1 polymer ?
#
loop_
_entity_poly.entity_id
_entity_poly.type
_entity_poly.pdbx_seq_one_letter_code
_entity_poly.pdbx_strand_id
1 'polypeptide(L)'
;MATPSSFSIGSTLVLCIIFASLIALTTSNSLADLCIKCQSPRFCLQVFGLNPHRNPYQLTVEAIHLTFTNASDTTNKIHTFLDQTNDDNLKEIYNYCLNYYEASIDILSDAEEHLLRQGIYDTLSNIGAFVQEVGFSCEDRFQEIVDDSYVSTLTQNNNNMKNFGSIIIAAGNLLSNSTSTNNN
;
A
#
# COMPACT_ATOMS: atom_id res chain seq x y z
N MET A 1 68.88 4.90 16.45
CA MET A 1 67.89 4.24 17.33
C MET A 1 66.59 5.03 17.23
N ALA A 2 65.53 4.41 16.73
CA ALA A 2 64.26 5.06 16.44
C ALA A 2 63.37 5.12 17.70
N THR A 3 62.73 6.26 17.93
CA THR A 3 61.78 6.51 19.02
C THR A 3 60.40 5.91 18.70
N PRO A 4 59.68 5.35 19.71
CA PRO A 4 58.33 4.86 19.48
C PRO A 4 57.35 6.03 19.56
N SER A 5 56.51 6.17 18.53
CA SER A 5 55.38 7.08 18.52
C SER A 5 54.26 6.50 19.39
N SER A 6 53.96 7.19 20.50
CA SER A 6 52.82 6.90 21.37
C SER A 6 51.53 7.36 20.70
N PHE A 7 50.83 6.43 20.04
CA PHE A 7 49.46 6.67 19.61
C PHE A 7 48.55 6.70 20.84
N SER A 8 48.01 7.90 21.14
CA SER A 8 47.07 8.13 22.24
C SER A 8 45.78 7.36 21.99
N ILE A 9 45.57 6.30 22.78
CA ILE A 9 44.40 5.39 22.74
C ILE A 9 43.07 6.16 22.83
N GLY A 10 43.07 7.32 23.51
CA GLY A 10 41.91 8.21 23.60
C GLY A 10 41.50 8.83 22.27
N SER A 11 42.46 9.14 21.39
CA SER A 11 42.18 9.73 20.07
C SER A 11 41.50 8.73 19.13
N THR A 12 41.85 7.45 19.23
CA THR A 12 41.27 6.37 18.42
C THR A 12 39.85 6.04 18.86
N LEU A 13 39.58 6.04 20.18
CA LEU A 13 38.24 5.82 20.74
C LEU A 13 37.26 6.94 20.36
N VAL A 14 37.70 8.20 20.41
CA VAL A 14 36.87 9.35 19.99
C VAL A 14 36.54 9.27 18.49
N LEU A 15 37.51 8.89 17.65
CA LEU A 15 37.27 8.68 16.21
C LEU A 15 36.25 7.55 15.98
N CYS A 16 36.39 6.41 16.69
CA CYS A 16 35.47 5.28 16.59
C CYS A 16 34.04 5.63 17.03
N ILE A 17 33.88 6.46 18.07
CA ILE A 17 32.56 6.93 18.50
C ILE A 17 31.95 7.85 17.45
N ILE A 18 32.72 8.76 16.84
CA ILE A 18 32.23 9.63 15.76
C ILE A 18 31.82 8.81 14.53
N PHE A 19 32.62 7.81 14.12
CA PHE A 19 32.26 6.91 13.03
C PHE A 19 31.05 6.02 13.35
N ALA A 20 30.93 5.50 14.58
CA ALA A 20 29.75 4.76 15.01
C ALA A 20 28.49 5.65 15.04
N SER A 21 28.63 6.91 15.43
CA SER A 21 27.55 7.91 15.41
C SER A 21 27.10 8.25 13.98
N LEU A 22 28.04 8.30 13.03
CA LEU A 22 27.77 8.53 11.60
C LEU A 22 27.10 7.32 10.94
N ILE A 23 27.41 6.09 11.36
CA ILE A 23 26.77 4.85 10.88
C ILE A 23 25.38 4.67 11.51
N ALA A 24 25.16 5.15 12.73
CA ALA A 24 23.86 5.13 13.40
C ALA A 24 22.84 6.12 12.81
N LEU A 25 23.25 6.98 11.86
CA LEU A 25 22.34 7.81 11.08
C LEU A 25 21.77 7.00 9.89
N THR A 26 21.21 5.82 10.16
CA THR A 26 20.35 5.15 9.18
C THR A 26 19.08 5.99 9.06
N THR A 27 18.99 6.84 8.04
CA THR A 27 17.72 7.46 7.66
C THR A 27 16.70 6.34 7.49
N SER A 28 15.64 6.29 8.31
CA SER A 28 14.63 5.24 8.17
C SER A 28 14.07 5.30 6.75
N ASN A 29 14.11 4.16 6.06
CA ASN A 29 13.54 4.07 4.74
C ASN A 29 12.05 3.72 4.92
N SER A 30 11.22 4.76 5.04
CA SER A 30 9.77 4.61 5.26
C SER A 30 9.12 3.72 4.19
N LEU A 31 9.63 3.73 2.95
CA LEU A 31 9.14 2.85 1.89
C LEU A 31 9.47 1.38 2.17
N ALA A 32 10.69 1.09 2.64
CA ALA A 32 11.07 -0.27 3.02
C ALA A 32 10.22 -0.74 4.21
N ASP A 33 10.09 0.08 5.26
CA ASP A 33 9.29 -0.22 6.45
C ASP A 33 7.81 -0.45 6.14
N LEU A 34 7.27 0.26 5.15
CA LEU A 34 5.94 0.04 4.60
C LEU A 34 5.87 -1.30 3.86
N CYS A 35 6.71 -1.49 2.85
CA CYS A 35 6.58 -2.63 1.94
C CYS A 35 6.83 -3.99 2.61
N ILE A 36 7.68 -4.08 3.64
CA ILE A 36 7.87 -5.34 4.38
C ILE A 36 6.62 -5.78 5.16
N LYS A 37 5.68 -4.86 5.44
CA LYS A 37 4.42 -5.14 6.14
C LYS A 37 3.27 -5.46 5.17
N CYS A 38 3.48 -5.29 3.87
CA CYS A 38 2.47 -5.62 2.86
C CYS A 38 2.43 -7.13 2.60
N GLN A 39 1.27 -7.64 2.20
CA GLN A 39 1.07 -9.02 1.76
C GLN A 39 1.99 -9.37 0.58
N SER A 40 2.25 -8.40 -0.31
CA SER A 40 3.20 -8.55 -1.41
C SER A 40 4.23 -7.40 -1.40
N PRO A 41 5.40 -7.59 -0.74
CA PRO A 41 6.45 -6.58 -0.71
C PRO A 41 6.96 -6.20 -2.10
N ARG A 42 7.03 -7.19 -3.02
CA ARG A 42 7.43 -6.96 -4.40
C ARG A 42 6.45 -6.05 -5.14
N PHE A 43 5.13 -6.30 -5.00
CA PHE A 43 4.11 -5.45 -5.61
C PHE A 43 4.18 -4.04 -5.05
N CYS A 44 4.33 -3.90 -3.73
CA CYS A 44 4.51 -2.60 -3.08
C CYS A 44 5.69 -1.80 -3.66
N LEU A 45 6.87 -2.42 -3.76
CA LEU A 45 8.04 -1.76 -4.35
C LEU A 45 7.84 -1.42 -5.83
N GLN A 46 7.11 -2.26 -6.56
CA GLN A 46 6.80 -2.02 -7.98
C GLN A 46 5.89 -0.81 -8.16
N VAL A 47 4.82 -0.69 -7.37
CA VAL A 47 3.85 0.41 -7.54
C VAL A 47 4.42 1.75 -7.11
N PHE A 48 5.19 1.79 -6.03
CA PHE A 48 5.82 3.02 -5.55
C PHE A 48 7.08 3.38 -6.34
N GLY A 49 7.75 2.42 -6.97
CA GLY A 49 9.10 2.57 -7.48
C GLY A 49 10.13 2.80 -6.35
N LEU A 50 11.42 2.74 -6.72
CA LEU A 50 12.52 2.92 -5.78
C LEU A 50 12.79 4.42 -5.53
N ASN A 51 12.02 5.03 -4.63
CA ASN A 51 12.32 6.36 -4.11
C ASN A 51 12.27 6.36 -2.57
N PRO A 52 13.44 6.37 -1.89
CA PRO A 52 13.52 6.23 -0.44
C PRO A 52 13.19 7.51 0.34
N HIS A 53 12.97 8.65 -0.33
CA HIS A 53 12.86 9.96 0.32
C HIS A 53 11.43 10.37 0.69
N ARG A 54 10.43 9.52 0.44
CA ARG A 54 9.04 9.81 0.80
C ARG A 54 8.79 9.54 2.28
N ASN A 55 8.21 10.52 2.97
CA ASN A 55 7.78 10.35 4.36
C ASN A 55 6.48 9.51 4.44
N PRO A 56 6.09 9.02 5.64
CA PRO A 56 4.88 8.20 5.80
C PRO A 56 3.60 8.84 5.27
N TYR A 57 3.43 10.15 5.41
CA TYR A 57 2.24 10.86 4.91
C TYR A 57 2.20 10.84 3.38
N GLN A 58 3.31 11.15 2.72
CA GLN A 58 3.44 11.12 1.26
C GLN A 58 3.18 9.72 0.70
N LEU A 59 3.73 8.68 1.34
CA LEU A 59 3.48 7.28 0.96
C LEU A 59 2.00 6.90 1.11
N THR A 60 1.33 7.42 2.14
CA THR A 60 -0.10 7.14 2.39
C THR A 60 -0.99 7.81 1.34
N VAL A 61 -0.75 9.09 1.03
CA VAL A 61 -1.47 9.80 -0.04
C VAL A 61 -1.30 9.08 -1.37
N GLU A 62 -0.06 8.71 -1.72
CA GLU A 62 0.22 8.02 -2.96
C GLU A 62 -0.39 6.61 -3.01
N ALA A 63 -0.41 5.86 -1.88
CA ALA A 63 -1.12 4.58 -1.80
C ALA A 63 -2.61 4.70 -2.15
N ILE A 64 -3.29 5.70 -1.55
CA ILE A 64 -4.71 5.95 -1.79
C ILE A 64 -4.93 6.31 -3.25
N HIS A 65 -4.14 7.24 -3.79
CA HIS A 65 -4.24 7.68 -5.18
C HIS A 65 -4.02 6.54 -6.20
N LEU A 66 -3.00 5.70 -5.98
CA LEU A 66 -2.72 4.55 -6.83
C LEU A 66 -3.86 3.52 -6.76
N THR A 67 -4.42 3.31 -5.58
CA THR A 67 -5.56 2.40 -5.39
C THR A 67 -6.81 2.93 -6.08
N PHE A 68 -7.10 4.23 -5.93
CA PHE A 68 -8.20 4.91 -6.61
C PHE A 68 -8.09 4.78 -8.13
N THR A 69 -6.90 4.99 -8.67
CA THR A 69 -6.62 4.86 -10.11
C THR A 69 -6.85 3.42 -10.57
N ASN A 70 -6.30 2.44 -9.85
CA ASN A 70 -6.51 1.02 -10.19
C ASN A 70 -7.98 0.60 -10.12
N ALA A 71 -8.73 1.10 -9.12
CA ALA A 71 -10.16 0.85 -8.99
C ALA A 71 -10.91 1.46 -10.19
N SER A 72 -10.65 2.72 -10.52
CA SER A 72 -11.26 3.42 -11.65
C SER A 72 -10.99 2.75 -12.99
N ASP A 73 -9.74 2.34 -13.23
CA ASP A 73 -9.36 1.60 -14.44
C ASP A 73 -10.07 0.24 -14.52
N THR A 74 -10.26 -0.41 -13.36
CA THR A 74 -10.99 -1.68 -13.29
C THR A 74 -12.49 -1.49 -13.54
N THR A 75 -13.11 -0.45 -13.00
CA THR A 75 -14.51 -0.05 -13.29
C THR A 75 -14.71 0.16 -14.79
N ASN A 76 -13.82 0.89 -15.46
CA ASN A 76 -13.87 1.08 -16.92
C ASN A 76 -13.77 -0.25 -17.69
N LYS A 77 -12.92 -1.16 -17.22
CA LYS A 77 -12.78 -2.50 -17.80
C LYS A 77 -14.06 -3.34 -17.58
N ILE A 78 -14.68 -3.24 -16.40
CA ILE A 78 -15.95 -3.92 -16.10
C ILE A 78 -17.06 -3.42 -17.02
N HIS A 79 -17.20 -2.10 -17.22
CA HIS A 79 -18.15 -1.54 -18.19
C HIS A 79 -17.92 -2.10 -19.60
N THR A 80 -16.67 -2.16 -20.04
CA THR A 80 -16.33 -2.73 -21.35
C THR A 80 -16.79 -4.19 -21.47
N PHE A 81 -16.63 -4.98 -20.41
CA PHE A 81 -17.08 -6.39 -20.41
C PHE A 81 -18.59 -6.52 -20.36
N LEU A 82 -19.29 -5.66 -19.61
CA LEU A 82 -20.75 -5.60 -19.60
C LEU A 82 -21.32 -5.33 -20.99
N ASP A 83 -20.74 -4.38 -21.72
CA ASP A 83 -21.19 -4.01 -23.07
C ASP A 83 -20.95 -5.13 -24.10
N GLN A 84 -19.96 -5.99 -23.87
CA GLN A 84 -19.55 -7.03 -24.80
C GLN A 84 -20.22 -8.38 -24.54
N THR A 85 -20.71 -8.64 -23.32
CA THR A 85 -21.26 -9.95 -22.96
C THR A 85 -22.77 -10.04 -23.20
N ASN A 86 -23.20 -11.19 -23.74
CA ASN A 86 -24.61 -11.56 -23.78
C ASN A 86 -24.99 -12.60 -22.71
N ASP A 87 -24.01 -13.09 -21.96
CA ASP A 87 -24.21 -14.07 -20.90
C ASP A 87 -24.76 -13.38 -19.64
N ASP A 88 -25.95 -13.79 -19.21
CA ASP A 88 -26.65 -13.16 -18.09
C ASP A 88 -25.97 -13.42 -16.74
N ASN A 89 -25.32 -14.57 -16.56
CA ASN A 89 -24.52 -14.85 -15.37
C ASN A 89 -23.33 -13.89 -15.31
N LEU A 90 -22.62 -13.69 -16.44
CA LEU A 90 -21.52 -12.72 -16.49
C LEU A 90 -22.00 -11.28 -16.25
N LYS A 91 -23.17 -10.89 -16.77
CA LYS A 91 -23.75 -9.57 -16.46
C LYS A 91 -24.02 -9.40 -14.98
N GLU A 92 -24.56 -10.42 -14.31
CA GLU A 92 -24.82 -10.38 -12.87
C GLU A 92 -23.51 -10.20 -12.11
N ILE A 93 -22.48 -11.01 -12.41
CA ILE A 93 -21.18 -10.94 -11.76
C ILE A 93 -20.53 -9.57 -11.98
N TYR A 94 -20.52 -9.06 -13.20
CA TYR A 94 -19.89 -7.78 -13.51
C TYR A 94 -20.60 -6.62 -12.82
N ASN A 95 -21.94 -6.61 -12.76
CA ASN A 95 -22.68 -5.58 -12.00
C ASN A 95 -22.39 -5.67 -10.50
N TYR A 96 -22.28 -6.88 -9.95
CA TYR A 96 -21.88 -7.08 -8.56
C TYR A 96 -20.50 -6.50 -8.28
N CYS A 97 -19.50 -6.84 -9.10
CA CYS A 97 -18.16 -6.27 -9.01
C CYS A 97 -18.17 -4.75 -9.14
N LEU A 98 -18.92 -4.23 -10.12
CA LEU A 98 -19.01 -2.79 -10.38
C LEU A 98 -19.42 -2.01 -9.13
N ASN A 99 -20.48 -2.45 -8.45
CA ASN A 99 -20.97 -1.81 -7.21
C ASN A 99 -19.88 -1.74 -6.13
N TYR A 100 -19.10 -2.80 -5.96
CA TYR A 100 -18.01 -2.84 -4.98
C TYR A 100 -16.85 -1.93 -5.36
N TYR A 101 -16.46 -1.92 -6.63
CA TYR A 101 -15.39 -1.05 -7.12
C TYR A 101 -15.80 0.43 -7.02
N GLU A 102 -17.03 0.79 -7.38
CA GLU A 102 -17.56 2.16 -7.22
C GLU A 102 -17.62 2.58 -5.75
N ALA A 103 -18.11 1.72 -4.86
CA ALA A 103 -18.08 2.00 -3.42
C ALA A 103 -16.65 2.21 -2.89
N SER A 104 -15.67 1.49 -3.43
CA SER A 104 -14.26 1.68 -3.06
C SER A 104 -13.71 3.02 -3.53
N ILE A 105 -14.10 3.48 -4.72
CA ILE A 105 -13.72 4.79 -5.26
C ILE A 105 -14.25 5.91 -4.35
N ASP A 106 -15.52 5.83 -3.94
CA ASP A 106 -16.13 6.82 -3.05
C ASP A 106 -15.39 6.92 -1.71
N ILE A 107 -15.09 5.77 -1.09
CA ILE A 107 -14.38 5.72 0.20
C ILE A 107 -12.94 6.23 0.07
N LEU A 108 -12.25 5.90 -1.03
CA LEU A 108 -10.89 6.38 -1.28
C LEU A 108 -10.84 7.88 -1.51
N SER A 109 -11.85 8.43 -2.21
CA SER A 109 -12.01 9.87 -2.41
C SER A 109 -12.21 10.60 -1.09
N ASP A 110 -13.09 10.11 -0.21
CA ASP A 110 -13.31 10.67 1.12
C ASP A 110 -12.04 10.63 1.99
N ALA A 111 -11.27 9.54 1.88
CA ALA A 111 -10.01 9.39 2.61
C ALA A 111 -8.98 10.46 2.24
N GLU A 112 -8.82 10.72 0.95
CA GLU A 112 -7.86 11.70 0.43
C GLU A 112 -8.30 13.15 0.74
N GLU A 113 -9.59 13.46 0.57
CA GLU A 113 -10.12 14.82 0.72
C GLU A 113 -10.31 15.26 2.17
N HIS A 114 -10.67 14.32 3.05
CA HIS A 114 -11.13 14.62 4.39
C HIS A 114 -10.31 13.95 5.49
N LEU A 115 -10.21 12.62 5.49
CA LEU A 115 -9.67 11.87 6.63
C LEU A 115 -8.20 12.20 6.91
N LEU A 116 -7.37 12.22 5.87
CA LEU A 116 -5.95 12.56 6.01
C LEU A 116 -5.73 13.99 6.51
N ARG A 117 -6.56 14.95 6.05
CA ARG A 117 -6.44 16.36 6.45
C ARG A 117 -6.89 16.60 7.89
N GLN A 118 -7.82 15.79 8.37
CA GLN A 118 -8.32 15.85 9.74
C GLN A 118 -7.46 15.05 10.73
N GLY A 119 -6.44 14.34 10.25
CA GLY A 119 -5.57 13.52 11.08
C GLY A 119 -6.22 12.22 11.56
N ILE A 120 -7.30 11.77 10.93
CA ILE A 120 -8.06 10.58 11.30
C ILE A 120 -7.42 9.37 10.61
N TYR A 121 -6.25 8.96 11.09
CA TYR A 121 -5.46 7.90 10.44
C TYR A 121 -5.91 6.48 10.82
N ASP A 122 -6.56 6.31 11.96
CA ASP A 122 -6.97 4.99 12.48
C ASP A 122 -8.02 4.30 11.60
N THR A 123 -8.73 5.06 10.77
CA THR A 123 -9.71 4.55 9.81
C THR A 123 -9.07 3.92 8.57
N LEU A 124 -7.80 4.24 8.26
CA LEU A 124 -7.11 3.76 7.06
C LEU A 124 -6.99 2.23 7.04
N SER A 125 -6.85 1.59 8.20
CA SER A 125 -6.83 0.12 8.30
C SER A 125 -8.17 -0.50 7.88
N ASN A 126 -9.30 0.13 8.23
CA ASN A 126 -10.62 -0.33 7.82
C ASN A 126 -10.86 -0.11 6.32
N ILE A 127 -10.41 1.03 5.80
CA ILE A 127 -10.48 1.34 4.36
C ILE A 127 -9.68 0.32 3.56
N GLY A 128 -8.44 0.05 3.97
CA GLY A 128 -7.61 -0.94 3.32
C GLY A 128 -8.23 -2.34 3.38
N ALA A 129 -8.83 -2.74 4.51
CA ALA A 129 -9.54 -4.00 4.62
C ALA A 129 -10.75 -4.09 3.67
N PHE A 130 -11.55 -3.01 3.57
CA PHE A 130 -12.65 -2.93 2.60
C PHE A 130 -12.15 -3.05 1.15
N VAL A 131 -11.05 -2.37 0.80
CA VAL A 131 -10.40 -2.49 -0.51
C VAL A 131 -9.96 -3.93 -0.79
N GLN A 132 -9.45 -4.66 0.21
CA GLN A 132 -9.14 -6.09 0.02
C GLN A 132 -10.41 -6.89 -0.25
N GLU A 133 -11.47 -6.64 0.52
CA GLU A 133 -12.75 -7.31 0.39
C GLU A 133 -13.34 -7.14 -1.02
N VAL A 134 -13.27 -5.94 -1.61
CA VAL A 134 -13.69 -5.69 -3.01
C VAL A 134 -13.05 -6.69 -3.98
N GLY A 135 -11.74 -6.91 -3.86
CA GLY A 135 -11.03 -7.87 -4.69
C GLY A 135 -11.38 -9.33 -4.36
N PHE A 136 -11.67 -9.67 -3.11
CA PHE A 136 -12.14 -11.01 -2.73
C PHE A 136 -13.55 -11.27 -3.24
N SER A 137 -14.51 -10.44 -2.84
CA SER A 137 -15.92 -10.60 -3.19
C SER A 137 -16.13 -10.64 -4.70
N CYS A 138 -15.43 -9.81 -5.47
CA CYS A 138 -15.57 -9.86 -6.93
C CYS A 138 -15.03 -11.17 -7.52
N GLU A 139 -13.90 -11.69 -7.03
CA GLU A 139 -13.35 -12.96 -7.53
C GLU A 139 -14.24 -14.15 -7.14
N ASP A 140 -14.67 -14.19 -5.88
CA ASP A 140 -15.50 -15.25 -5.34
C ASP A 140 -16.85 -15.31 -6.08
N ARG A 141 -17.38 -14.16 -6.51
CA ARG A 141 -18.64 -14.13 -7.29
C ARG A 141 -18.55 -14.88 -8.63
N PHE A 142 -17.38 -14.88 -9.28
CA PHE A 142 -17.19 -15.71 -10.49
C PHE A 142 -17.25 -17.20 -10.17
N GLN A 143 -16.65 -17.60 -9.06
CA GLN A 143 -16.59 -19.01 -8.62
C GLN A 143 -17.97 -19.50 -8.20
N GLU A 144 -18.71 -18.69 -7.43
CA GLU A 144 -20.06 -19.01 -6.96
C GLU A 144 -21.08 -19.22 -8.09
N ILE A 145 -21.05 -18.36 -9.11
CA ILE A 145 -22.06 -18.37 -10.18
C ILE A 145 -21.67 -19.29 -11.33
N VAL A 146 -20.40 -19.30 -11.74
CA VAL A 146 -19.96 -20.05 -12.92
C VAL A 146 -19.51 -21.45 -12.53
N ASP A 147 -18.40 -21.55 -11.81
CA ASP A 147 -17.80 -22.78 -11.26
C ASP A 147 -16.52 -22.42 -10.47
N ASP A 148 -16.18 -23.21 -9.44
CA ASP A 148 -14.99 -23.00 -8.60
C ASP A 148 -13.65 -23.02 -9.38
N SER A 149 -13.62 -23.67 -10.56
CA SER A 149 -12.43 -23.71 -11.42
C SER A 149 -12.36 -22.58 -12.46
N TYR A 150 -13.36 -21.70 -12.49
CA TYR A 150 -13.43 -20.62 -13.46
C TYR A 150 -12.36 -19.56 -13.19
N VAL A 151 -11.55 -19.27 -14.21
CA VAL A 151 -10.56 -18.19 -14.16
C VAL A 151 -11.20 -16.89 -14.60
N SER A 152 -11.40 -15.95 -13.67
CA SER A 152 -12.03 -14.67 -13.96
C SER A 152 -11.23 -13.83 -14.95
N THR A 153 -11.94 -13.14 -15.83
CA THR A 153 -11.39 -12.06 -16.68
C THR A 153 -10.83 -10.87 -15.88
N LEU A 154 -11.13 -10.82 -14.58
CA LEU A 154 -10.72 -9.81 -13.62
C LEU A 154 -9.73 -10.33 -12.57
N THR A 155 -9.28 -11.60 -12.61
CA THR A 155 -8.41 -12.18 -11.57
C THR A 155 -7.20 -11.30 -11.24
N GLN A 156 -6.51 -10.76 -12.24
CA GLN A 156 -5.37 -9.88 -12.00
C GLN A 156 -5.79 -8.55 -11.34
N ASN A 157 -6.89 -7.95 -11.78
CA ASN A 157 -7.42 -6.70 -11.24
C ASN A 157 -7.83 -6.89 -9.76
N ASN A 158 -8.54 -7.97 -9.48
CA ASN A 158 -8.97 -8.36 -8.14
C ASN A 158 -7.78 -8.62 -7.21
N ASN A 159 -6.74 -9.29 -7.70
CA ASN A 159 -5.51 -9.50 -6.93
C ASN A 159 -4.73 -8.21 -6.71
N ASN A 160 -4.70 -7.29 -7.68
CA ASN A 160 -4.13 -5.96 -7.47
C ASN A 160 -4.87 -5.22 -6.36
N MET A 161 -6.21 -5.25 -6.38
CA MET A 161 -7.03 -4.60 -5.36
C MET A 161 -6.74 -5.14 -3.95
N LYS A 162 -6.60 -6.47 -3.79
CA LYS A 162 -6.15 -7.11 -2.54
C LYS A 162 -4.78 -6.61 -2.08
N ASN A 163 -3.82 -6.49 -3.00
CA ASN A 163 -2.49 -6.00 -2.67
C ASN A 163 -2.49 -4.50 -2.31
N PHE A 164 -3.28 -3.70 -3.01
CA PHE A 164 -3.46 -2.28 -2.71
C PHE A 164 -4.10 -2.05 -1.34
N GLY A 165 -5.12 -2.82 -0.99
CA GLY A 165 -5.72 -2.76 0.35
C GLY A 165 -4.70 -3.06 1.45
N SER A 166 -3.85 -4.07 1.24
CA SER A 166 -2.73 -4.36 2.16
C SER A 166 -1.72 -3.20 2.26
N ILE A 167 -1.43 -2.52 1.16
CA ILE A 167 -0.57 -1.33 1.14
C ILE A 167 -1.20 -0.20 1.96
N ILE A 168 -2.49 0.06 1.80
CA ILE A 168 -3.21 1.11 2.57
C ILE A 168 -3.13 0.82 4.07
N ILE A 169 -3.38 -0.43 4.49
CA ILE A 169 -3.26 -0.85 5.90
C ILE A 169 -1.83 -0.57 6.41
N ALA A 170 -0.81 -1.00 5.66
CA ALA A 170 0.59 -0.80 6.05
C ALA A 170 0.96 0.69 6.14
N ALA A 171 0.50 1.49 5.17
CA ALA A 171 0.73 2.93 5.13
C ALA A 171 0.05 3.65 6.31
N GLY A 172 -1.22 3.35 6.59
CA GLY A 172 -1.95 3.92 7.72
C GLY A 172 -1.29 3.60 9.06
N ASN A 173 -0.89 2.35 9.28
CA ASN A 173 -0.14 1.96 10.48
C ASN A 173 1.21 2.68 10.60
N LEU A 174 1.94 2.84 9.49
CA LEU A 174 3.20 3.58 9.49
C LEU A 174 2.97 5.07 9.85
N LEU A 175 1.94 5.68 9.28
CA LEU A 175 1.58 7.08 9.53
C LEU A 175 1.14 7.31 10.98
N SER A 176 0.24 6.49 11.53
CA SER A 176 -0.20 6.57 12.94
C SER A 176 0.97 6.43 13.92
N ASN A 177 1.91 5.51 13.66
CA ASN A 177 3.10 5.35 14.52
C ASN A 177 4.04 6.56 14.45
N SER A 178 4.23 7.12 13.25
CA SER A 178 5.10 8.30 13.06
C SER A 178 4.55 9.54 13.76
N THR A 179 3.23 9.70 13.81
CA THR A 179 2.58 10.85 14.45
C THR A 179 2.47 10.70 15.95
N SER A 180 2.28 9.48 16.46
CA SER A 180 2.31 9.19 17.91
C SER A 180 3.67 9.44 18.54
N THR A 181 4.76 9.21 17.79
CA THR A 181 6.13 9.41 18.28
C THR A 181 6.52 10.90 18.34
N ASN A 182 5.92 11.75 17.51
CA ASN A 182 6.18 13.20 17.48
C ASN A 182 5.43 13.99 18.57
N ASN A 183 4.51 13.35 19.31
CA ASN A 183 3.69 13.97 20.36
C ASN A 183 4.14 13.62 21.78
N ASN A 184 5.24 12.88 21.95
CA ASN A 184 5.88 12.53 23.22
C ASN A 184 7.26 13.19 23.34
#